data_AF-A0A935SNM4-F1
#
_entry.id   AF-A0A935SNM4-F1
#
_cell.length_a   1.000
_cell.length_b   1.000
_cell.length_c   1.000
_cell.angle_alpha   90.00
_cell.angle_beta   90.00
_cell.angle_gamma   90.00
#
_symmetry.space_group_name_H-M   'P 1'
#
loop_
_entity.id
_entity.type
_entity.pdbx_description
1 polymer ?
#
loop_
_entity_poly.entity_id
_entity_poly.type
_entity_poly.pdbx_seq_one_letter_code
_entity_poly.pdbx_strand_id
1 'polypeptide(L)'
;MKAVAALKMHKIFPLKSTKLTEPIQNRVLGISSREEKELARSLRKKANPVYINWAVHEALNWQNEEIPAQIFHLHGNADKMFPINKIKADIVLPGGGHFMIMNKADEISKYVQDFLKH
;
A
#
# COMPACT_ATOMS: atom_id res chain seq x y z
N MET A 1 3.84 11.01 -5.46
CA MET A 1 4.09 11.40 -4.06
C MET A 1 4.48 12.88 -3.95
N LYS A 2 5.60 13.33 -4.55
CA LYS A 2 6.05 14.74 -4.46
C LYS A 2 5.00 15.80 -4.84
N ALA A 3 4.22 15.59 -5.92
CA ALA A 3 3.16 16.52 -6.33
C ALA A 3 1.97 16.61 -5.34
N VAL A 4 1.57 15.48 -4.74
CA VAL A 4 0.48 15.42 -3.74
C VAL A 4 0.90 16.09 -2.42
N ALA A 5 2.17 15.92 -2.04
CA ALA A 5 2.78 16.60 -0.89
C ALA A 5 2.87 18.11 -1.13
N ALA A 6 3.33 18.54 -2.31
CA ALA A 6 3.45 19.95 -2.70
C ALA A 6 2.09 20.69 -2.68
N LEU A 7 1.01 20.00 -3.08
CA LEU A 7 -0.35 20.54 -3.07
C LEU A 7 -1.02 20.51 -1.68
N LYS A 8 -0.33 20.03 -0.62
CA LYS A 8 -0.87 19.85 0.74
C LYS A 8 -2.21 19.09 0.80
N MET A 9 -2.52 18.26 -0.21
CA MET A 9 -3.81 17.54 -0.27
C MET A 9 -3.97 16.52 0.86
N HIS A 10 -2.89 16.18 1.58
CA HIS A 10 -2.96 15.42 2.82
C HIS A 10 -3.78 16.11 3.92
N LYS A 11 -3.92 17.46 3.89
CA LYS A 11 -4.85 18.20 4.77
C LYS A 11 -6.33 17.96 4.46
N ILE A 12 -6.62 17.35 3.30
CA ILE A 12 -7.98 17.00 2.82
C ILE A 12 -8.25 15.49 3.07
N PHE A 13 -7.23 14.74 3.49
CA PHE A 13 -7.41 13.36 3.95
C PHE A 13 -7.65 13.41 5.48
N PRO A 14 -8.64 12.69 6.06
CA PRO A 14 -9.43 11.62 5.47
C PRO A 14 -10.90 12.05 5.30
N LEU A 15 -11.40 12.00 4.06
CA LEU A 15 -12.82 11.73 3.89
C LEU A 15 -13.07 10.33 4.46
N LYS A 16 -13.82 10.24 5.56
CA LYS A 16 -14.34 8.98 6.08
C LYS A 16 -14.75 8.11 4.90
N SER A 17 -14.32 6.86 4.87
CA SER A 17 -14.72 5.95 3.81
C SER A 17 -16.24 5.88 3.74
N THR A 18 -16.82 6.40 2.66
CA THR A 18 -18.26 6.33 2.39
C THR A 18 -18.55 5.27 1.34
N LYS A 19 -19.83 4.92 1.17
CA LYS A 19 -20.27 4.05 0.08
C LYS A 19 -19.90 4.59 -1.31
N LEU A 20 -19.80 5.93 -1.45
CA LEU A 20 -19.47 6.58 -2.71
C LEU A 20 -17.97 6.44 -3.06
N THR A 21 -17.10 6.53 -2.05
CA THR A 21 -15.64 6.48 -2.25
C THR A 21 -15.10 5.05 -2.24
N GLU A 22 -15.85 4.10 -1.66
CA GLU A 22 -15.44 2.70 -1.52
C GLU A 22 -15.00 2.02 -2.84
N PRO A 23 -15.73 2.13 -3.96
CA PRO A 23 -15.32 1.47 -5.20
C PRO A 23 -13.95 1.96 -5.70
N ILE A 24 -13.67 3.26 -5.56
CA ILE A 24 -12.40 3.86 -5.95
C ILE A 24 -11.28 3.36 -5.04
N GLN A 25 -11.52 3.36 -3.72
CA GLN A 25 -10.56 2.84 -2.74
C GLN A 25 -10.22 1.37 -3.02
N ASN A 26 -11.23 0.52 -3.23
CA ASN A 26 -11.04 -0.89 -3.53
C ASN A 26 -10.26 -1.07 -4.85
N ARG A 27 -10.53 -0.26 -5.87
CA ARG A 27 -9.79 -0.30 -7.14
C ARG A 27 -8.31 0.03 -6.95
N VAL A 28 -8.00 1.06 -6.15
CA VAL A 28 -6.62 1.49 -5.85
C VAL A 28 -5.89 0.42 -5.03
N LEU A 29 -6.58 -0.19 -4.07
CA LEU A 29 -6.03 -1.28 -3.26
C LEU A 29 -5.82 -2.58 -4.05
N GLY A 30 -6.45 -2.74 -5.21
CA GLY A 30 -6.42 -3.98 -5.98
C GLY A 30 -7.35 -5.06 -5.42
N ILE A 31 -8.39 -4.65 -4.70
CA ILE A 31 -9.41 -5.52 -4.09
C ILE A 31 -10.45 -5.91 -5.14
N SER A 32 -10.73 -7.21 -5.24
CA SER A 32 -11.62 -7.80 -6.24
C SER A 32 -12.66 -8.75 -5.64
N SER A 33 -12.28 -9.62 -4.70
CA SER A 33 -13.16 -10.65 -4.12
C SER A 33 -14.13 -10.07 -3.09
N ARG A 34 -15.15 -10.84 -2.71
CA ARG A 34 -16.10 -10.42 -1.68
C ARG A 34 -15.43 -10.38 -0.31
N GLU A 35 -14.60 -11.38 -0.04
CA GLU A 35 -13.87 -11.58 1.21
C GLU A 35 -12.87 -10.45 1.43
N GLU A 36 -12.15 -10.03 0.38
CA GLU A 36 -11.25 -8.87 0.41
C GLU A 36 -12.02 -7.56 0.68
N LYS A 37 -13.18 -7.38 0.04
CA LYS A 37 -14.03 -6.20 0.26
C LYS A 37 -14.52 -6.12 1.70
N GLU A 38 -14.96 -7.24 2.27
CA GLU A 38 -15.42 -7.34 3.66
C GLU A 38 -14.30 -7.04 4.65
N LEU A 39 -13.13 -7.62 4.43
CA LEU A 39 -11.94 -7.33 5.23
C LEU A 39 -11.56 -5.84 5.16
N ALA A 40 -11.49 -5.27 3.97
CA ALA A 40 -11.16 -3.85 3.80
C ALA A 40 -12.22 -2.92 4.40
N ARG A 41 -13.51 -3.30 4.37
CA ARG A 41 -14.58 -2.58 5.09
C ARG A 41 -14.36 -2.63 6.60
N SER A 42 -14.02 -3.80 7.14
CA SER A 42 -13.74 -4.00 8.56
C SER A 42 -12.55 -3.14 9.02
N LEU A 43 -11.45 -3.15 8.25
CA LEU A 43 -10.27 -2.32 8.51
C LEU A 43 -10.62 -0.83 8.48
N ARG A 44 -11.31 -0.35 7.44
CA ARG A 44 -11.73 1.06 7.33
C ARG A 44 -12.68 1.50 8.45
N LYS A 45 -13.54 0.61 8.93
CA LYS A 45 -14.46 0.90 10.06
C LYS A 45 -13.72 1.01 11.40
N LYS A 46 -12.66 0.21 11.59
CA LYS A 46 -11.86 0.19 12.83
C LYS A 46 -10.73 1.23 12.86
N ALA A 47 -10.33 1.74 11.69
CA ALA A 47 -9.24 2.69 11.57
C ALA A 47 -9.55 4.00 12.33
N ASN A 48 -8.63 4.42 13.19
CA ASN A 48 -8.71 5.72 13.85
C ASN A 48 -8.39 6.83 12.83
N PRO A 49 -9.31 7.77 12.55
CA PRO A 49 -9.09 8.83 11.55
C PRO A 49 -7.89 9.72 11.86
N VAL A 50 -7.61 9.98 13.14
CA VAL A 50 -6.46 10.78 13.58
C VAL A 50 -5.16 10.07 13.19
N TYR A 51 -5.08 8.77 13.48
CA TYR A 51 -3.93 7.94 13.12
C TYR A 51 -3.72 7.86 11.61
N ILE A 52 -4.79 7.65 10.83
CA ILE A 52 -4.67 7.57 9.36
C ILE A 52 -4.18 8.89 8.76
N ASN A 53 -4.70 10.02 9.25
CA ASN A 53 -4.23 11.32 8.78
C ASN A 53 -2.75 11.55 9.10
N TRP A 54 -2.34 11.22 10.33
CA TRP A 54 -0.93 11.25 10.73
C TRP A 54 -0.07 10.34 9.84
N ALA A 55 -0.44 9.07 9.66
CA ALA A 55 0.34 8.11 8.89
C ALA A 55 0.52 8.54 7.42
N VAL A 56 -0.53 9.09 6.80
CA VAL A 56 -0.45 9.64 5.43
C VAL A 56 0.47 10.87 5.39
N HIS A 57 0.40 11.75 6.40
CA HIS A 57 1.30 12.90 6.49
C HIS A 57 2.77 12.45 6.59
N GLU A 58 3.07 11.51 7.48
CA GLU A 58 4.43 10.97 7.63
C GLU A 58 4.91 10.29 6.35
N ALA A 59 4.11 9.41 5.75
CA ALA A 59 4.49 8.70 4.52
C ALA A 59 4.77 9.64 3.33
N LEU A 60 4.09 10.79 3.26
CA LEU A 60 4.30 11.79 2.20
C LEU A 60 5.51 12.69 2.43
N ASN A 61 5.87 12.94 3.68
CA ASN A 61 6.96 13.84 4.04
C ASN A 61 8.24 13.10 4.46
N TRP A 62 8.21 11.78 4.56
CA TRP A 62 9.34 10.93 4.96
C TRP A 62 10.62 11.29 4.19
N GLN A 63 11.64 11.72 4.93
CA GLN A 63 13.00 11.91 4.43
C GLN A 63 13.84 10.74 4.95
N ASN A 64 14.19 9.82 4.06
CA ASN A 64 15.02 8.68 4.44
C ASN A 64 16.49 9.09 4.39
N GLU A 65 17.09 9.36 5.56
CA GLU A 65 18.50 9.78 5.66
C GLU A 65 19.47 8.59 5.70
N GLU A 66 19.02 7.45 6.23
CA GLU A 66 19.81 6.23 6.35
C GLU A 66 19.15 5.09 5.56
N ILE A 67 19.92 4.49 4.66
CA ILE A 67 19.49 3.32 3.89
C ILE A 67 20.26 2.11 4.44
N PRO A 68 19.58 1.11 5.04
CA PRO A 68 20.23 -0.12 5.47
C PRO A 68 21.03 -0.79 4.35
N ALA A 69 22.17 -1.39 4.68
CA ALA A 69 23.04 -2.04 3.70
C ALA A 69 22.40 -3.27 3.03
N GLN A 70 21.46 -3.94 3.72
CA GLN A 70 20.78 -5.14 3.22
C GLN A 70 19.28 -4.88 3.16
N ILE A 71 18.78 -4.58 1.96
CA ILE A 71 17.37 -4.39 1.68
C ILE A 71 16.98 -5.37 0.59
N PHE A 72 15.88 -6.07 0.82
CA PHE A 72 15.19 -6.85 -0.20
C PHE A 72 13.81 -6.25 -0.42
N HIS A 73 13.60 -5.73 -1.62
CA HIS A 73 12.38 -5.07 -2.01
C HIS A 73 11.58 -5.95 -2.98
N LEU A 74 10.45 -6.46 -2.47
CA LEU A 74 9.44 -7.16 -3.26
C LEU A 74 8.27 -6.21 -3.52
N HIS A 75 7.95 -5.98 -4.79
CA HIS A 75 6.87 -5.08 -5.19
C HIS A 75 5.91 -5.69 -6.22
N GLY A 76 4.62 -5.37 -6.15
CA GLY A 76 3.63 -5.84 -7.10
C GLY A 76 3.52 -4.98 -8.36
N ASN A 77 3.49 -5.57 -9.55
CA ASN A 77 3.41 -4.79 -10.80
C ASN A 77 2.04 -4.13 -11.04
N ALA A 78 1.01 -4.56 -10.31
CA ALA A 78 -0.36 -4.06 -10.43
C ALA A 78 -0.76 -3.13 -9.27
N ASP A 79 0.20 -2.74 -8.41
CA ASP A 79 -0.04 -1.74 -7.36
C ASP A 79 -0.35 -0.37 -7.99
N LYS A 80 -1.57 0.11 -7.76
CA LYS A 80 -2.05 1.41 -8.24
C LYS A 80 -1.82 2.54 -7.23
N MET A 81 -1.62 2.21 -5.96
CA MET A 81 -1.27 3.18 -4.92
C MET A 81 0.19 3.61 -5.08
N PHE A 82 1.06 2.64 -5.36
CA PHE A 82 2.49 2.82 -5.59
C PHE A 82 2.89 2.20 -6.95
N PRO A 83 2.75 2.96 -8.06
CA PRO A 83 3.00 2.44 -9.40
C PRO A 83 4.43 1.94 -9.59
N ILE A 84 4.58 0.71 -10.12
CA ILE A 84 5.88 0.06 -10.35
C ILE A 84 6.84 0.91 -11.21
N ASN A 85 6.33 1.74 -12.12
CA ASN A 85 7.17 2.62 -12.95
C ASN A 85 7.89 3.74 -12.16
N LYS A 86 7.59 3.91 -10.87
CA LYS A 86 8.29 4.83 -9.95
C LYS A 86 9.18 4.10 -8.94
N ILE A 87 9.30 2.78 -9.05
CA ILE A 87 9.92 1.92 -8.04
C ILE A 87 11.00 1.07 -8.67
N LYS A 88 12.10 0.89 -7.93
CA LYS A 88 13.11 -0.13 -8.20
C LYS A 88 12.96 -1.20 -7.12
N ALA A 89 12.63 -2.41 -7.52
CA ALA A 89 12.43 -3.56 -6.65
C ALA A 89 13.32 -4.70 -7.12
N ASP A 90 13.81 -5.51 -6.18
CA ASP A 90 14.62 -6.70 -6.46
C ASP A 90 13.76 -7.79 -7.09
N ILE A 91 12.51 -7.93 -6.62
CA ILE A 91 11.52 -8.83 -7.17
C ILE A 91 10.24 -8.07 -7.51
N VAL A 92 9.75 -8.30 -8.72
CA VAL A 92 8.46 -7.79 -9.18
C VAL A 92 7.47 -8.94 -9.27
N LEU A 93 6.45 -8.90 -8.42
CA LEU A 93 5.41 -9.92 -8.37
C LEU A 93 4.31 -9.65 -9.43
N PRO A 94 4.14 -10.53 -10.44
CA PRO A 94 3.11 -10.35 -11.45
C PRO A 94 1.69 -10.42 -10.86
N GLY A 95 0.85 -9.45 -11.21
CA GLY A 95 -0.51 -9.33 -10.69
C GLY A 95 -0.57 -8.92 -9.21
N GLY A 96 0.56 -8.61 -8.56
CA GLY A 96 0.57 -8.10 -7.20
C GLY A 96 0.01 -6.68 -7.16
N GLY A 97 -1.16 -6.51 -6.51
CA GLY A 97 -1.73 -5.19 -6.20
C GLY A 97 -1.29 -4.69 -4.83
N HIS A 98 -1.77 -3.53 -4.40
CA HIS A 98 -1.40 -2.96 -3.08
C HIS A 98 -1.78 -3.89 -1.91
N PHE A 99 -2.90 -4.63 -2.03
CA PHE A 99 -3.39 -5.57 -1.03
C PHE A 99 -2.71 -6.96 -1.08
N MET A 100 -1.61 -7.11 -1.84
CA MET A 100 -0.95 -8.38 -2.10
C MET A 100 -0.49 -9.13 -0.86
N ILE A 101 -0.14 -8.43 0.23
CA ILE A 101 0.23 -9.08 1.49
C ILE A 101 -0.91 -9.92 2.06
N MET A 102 -2.16 -9.58 1.76
CA MET A 102 -3.34 -10.31 2.23
C MET A 102 -3.76 -11.41 1.24
N ASN A 103 -3.73 -11.14 -0.08
CA ASN A 103 -4.31 -12.05 -1.08
C ASN A 103 -3.28 -12.89 -1.86
N LYS A 104 -1.99 -12.63 -1.69
CA LYS A 104 -0.87 -13.38 -2.29
C LYS A 104 0.16 -13.78 -1.23
N ALA A 105 -0.29 -13.96 0.02
CA ALA A 105 0.56 -14.23 1.18
C ALA A 105 1.48 -15.45 0.97
N ASP A 106 0.98 -16.54 0.40
CA ASP A 106 1.78 -17.76 0.17
C ASP A 106 2.89 -17.54 -0.85
N GLU A 107 2.61 -16.76 -1.90
CA GLU A 107 3.57 -16.43 -2.95
C GLU A 107 4.66 -15.51 -2.41
N ILE A 108 4.28 -14.48 -1.65
CA ILE A 108 5.20 -13.58 -0.95
C ILE A 108 6.06 -14.36 0.06
N SER A 109 5.46 -15.28 0.81
CA SER A 109 6.17 -16.06 1.83
C SER A 109 7.29 -16.90 1.24
N LYS A 110 7.12 -17.43 0.02
CA LYS A 110 8.18 -18.14 -0.70
C LYS A 110 9.38 -17.23 -0.98
N TYR A 111 9.13 -16.05 -1.56
CA TYR A 111 10.21 -15.09 -1.83
C TYR A 111 10.93 -14.64 -0.56
N VAL A 112 10.19 -14.41 0.53
CA VAL A 112 10.79 -14.03 1.82
C VAL A 112 11.64 -15.18 2.38
N GLN A 113 11.14 -16.42 2.36
CA GLN A 113 11.91 -17.57 2.85
C GLN A 113 13.16 -17.83 2.01
N ASP A 114 13.10 -17.63 0.70
CA ASP A 114 14.25 -17.82 -0.17
C ASP A 114 15.30 -16.73 0.04
N PHE A 115 14.88 -15.48 0.30
CA PHE A 115 15.78 -14.41 0.71
C PHE A 115 16.46 -14.70 2.06
N LEU A 116 15.72 -15.25 3.04
CA LEU A 116 16.26 -15.53 4.39
C LEU A 116 17.18 -16.75 4.47
N LYS A 117 17.23 -17.61 3.44
CA LYS A 117 18.15 -18.78 3.40
C LYS A 117 19.56 -18.43 2.92
N HIS A 118 19.75 -17.22 2.41
CA HIS A 118 21.02 -16.68 1.94
C HIS A 118 21.59 -15.69 2.95
#